data_AF-A0A8S1CRK9-F1
#
_entry.id   AF-A0A8S1CRK9-F1
#
_cell.length_a   1.000
_cell.length_b   1.000
_cell.length_c   1.000
_cell.angle_alpha   90.00
_cell.angle_beta   90.00
_cell.angle_gamma   90.00
#
_symmetry.space_group_name_H-M   'P 1'
#
loop_
_entity.id
_entity.type
_entity.pdbx_description
1 polymer ?
#
loop_
_entity_poly.entity_id
_entity_poly.type
_entity_poly.pdbx_seq_one_letter_code
_entity_poly.pdbx_strand_id
1 'polypeptide(L)'
;MPTAKLTYFNGTGLGEGIRYLLSYGGVEFEDNRVNAQAFAEMKDKLPLGQLPILEYQGQTMYQSVAISRYLANSFNLAGKDAVEKGTCDVAVDTINDIRAALANYAYEKHEDAKKQKKEVVLKQAKFLVGKIENYLNKNGGHFLKDGQMSWADIFLASIADYLNRMAEEDIFADAPKIKALKAKVEAVPSISNITLNNLILPCFAPKCELKLQQSAAATKTTRTKTHFSKMAPVKLIYFDMTALGEPIRYILHYSGTEFEDERLTSEQFEPRRPTFPLGKLPVLELEGKTVHQSVAISRYLAKKAGLTGKDDWESFLCDIAVDSIQDLKATLVSFHYDNHEESKKTKKELALSTTIPYYLGKFEEILKENGGHFVNGQLTWADFWFVGLVDFLNHMACKDILADSPGLNALKTKVEELPAIKKEAIKSSATRTITRLISIMAPVKLIYFDVTALGEPIRYILHYSDTEFEDERLTSEQFGPRKPTFPLGKLPVLELDGKTVHQSVAISRYLAKKAGLAGKDDWESLLCDIAVDSILDLKSGKNLISGRAQSFLSGRYY
;
A
#
# COMPACT_ATOMS: atom_id res chain seq x y z
N MET A 1 31.57 30.28 3.08
CA MET A 1 30.44 29.86 3.93
C MET A 1 29.97 28.51 3.40
N PRO A 2 29.61 27.55 4.27
CA PRO A 2 29.18 26.23 3.80
C PRO A 2 28.01 26.38 2.83
N THR A 3 28.07 25.65 1.71
CA THR A 3 27.08 25.70 0.63
C THR A 3 25.83 24.87 0.93
N ALA A 4 25.87 24.12 2.03
CA ALA A 4 24.78 23.29 2.53
C ALA A 4 24.70 23.34 4.07
N LYS A 5 23.50 23.18 4.62
CA LYS A 5 23.26 23.01 6.05
C LYS A 5 22.22 21.93 6.29
N LEU A 6 22.62 20.86 6.96
CA LEU A 6 21.73 19.79 7.40
C LEU A 6 21.33 20.03 8.85
N THR A 7 20.04 20.22 9.09
CA THR A 7 19.48 20.27 10.45
C THR A 7 18.82 18.93 10.78
N TYR A 8 19.33 18.25 11.80
CA TYR A 8 18.79 16.97 12.28
C TYR A 8 19.09 16.75 13.77
N PHE A 9 18.48 15.73 14.38
CA PHE A 9 18.79 15.37 15.76
C PHE A 9 20.26 14.94 15.92
N ASN A 10 20.78 15.06 17.14
CA ASN A 10 22.10 14.52 17.51
C ASN A 10 22.09 12.98 17.58
N GLY A 11 21.97 12.35 16.42
CA GLY A 11 21.99 10.90 16.23
C GLY A 11 22.03 10.55 14.74
N THR A 12 22.23 9.27 14.43
CA THR A 12 22.32 8.77 13.05
C THR A 12 20.96 8.85 12.35
N GLY A 13 20.03 7.97 12.71
CA GLY A 13 18.61 8.04 12.30
C GLY A 13 18.41 8.30 10.80
N LEU A 14 17.39 9.11 10.49
CA LEU A 14 17.03 9.49 9.11
C LEU A 14 17.97 10.54 8.50
N GLY A 15 18.81 11.21 9.30
CA GLY A 15 19.77 12.19 8.82
C GLY A 15 21.07 11.58 8.30
N GLU A 16 21.42 10.36 8.72
CA GLU A 16 22.73 9.77 8.43
C GLU A 16 22.95 9.50 6.94
N GLY A 17 21.93 9.01 6.24
CA GLY A 17 22.01 8.81 4.79
C GLY A 17 22.32 10.11 4.05
N ILE A 18 21.77 11.24 4.51
CA ILE A 18 22.02 12.56 3.92
C ILE A 18 23.47 12.99 4.20
N ARG A 19 23.98 12.78 5.42
CA ARG A 19 25.39 13.06 5.75
C ARG A 19 26.34 12.25 4.86
N TYR A 20 26.07 10.96 4.69
CA TYR A 20 26.88 10.08 3.86
C TYR A 20 26.87 10.54 2.40
N LEU A 21 25.70 10.88 1.86
CA LEU A 21 25.57 11.34 0.48
C LEU A 21 26.26 12.68 0.23
N LEU A 22 26.09 13.66 1.12
CA LEU A 22 26.79 14.96 1.02
C LEU A 22 28.31 14.78 1.04
N SER A 23 28.81 13.93 1.95
CA SER A 23 30.25 13.69 2.06
C SER A 23 30.80 12.87 0.90
N TYR A 24 30.06 11.88 0.41
CA TYR A 24 30.41 11.15 -0.81
C TYR A 24 30.46 12.11 -2.01
N GLY A 25 29.52 13.03 -2.11
CA GLY A 25 29.48 14.08 -3.13
C GLY A 25 30.54 15.17 -2.97
N GLY A 26 31.34 15.14 -1.90
CA GLY A 26 32.36 16.15 -1.61
C GLY A 26 31.79 17.53 -1.26
N VAL A 27 30.54 17.59 -0.80
CA VAL A 27 29.88 18.84 -0.40
C VAL A 27 30.23 19.15 1.04
N GLU A 28 30.88 20.30 1.26
CA GLU A 28 31.04 20.84 2.61
C GLU A 28 29.69 21.35 3.14
N PHE A 29 29.32 20.91 4.34
CA PHE A 29 28.03 21.25 4.95
C PHE A 29 28.15 21.54 6.45
N GLU A 30 27.28 22.41 6.95
CA GLU A 30 27.04 22.58 8.38
C GLU A 30 26.12 21.44 8.88
N ASP A 31 26.62 20.57 9.77
CA ASP A 31 25.81 19.55 10.46
C ASP A 31 25.20 20.16 11.73
N ASN A 32 24.10 20.88 11.57
CA ASN A 32 23.38 21.55 12.65
C ASN A 32 22.56 20.54 13.48
N ARG A 33 23.16 20.06 14.57
CA ARG A 33 22.55 19.05 15.44
C ARG A 33 21.68 19.69 16.51
N VAL A 34 20.40 19.35 16.52
CA VAL A 34 19.42 19.89 17.47
C VAL A 34 18.98 18.86 18.51
N ASN A 35 18.61 19.34 19.70
CA ASN A 35 17.98 18.55 20.75
C ASN A 35 16.45 18.69 20.70
N ALA A 36 15.74 17.99 21.61
CA ALA A 36 14.28 18.01 21.65
C ALA A 36 13.69 19.41 21.91
N GLN A 37 14.34 20.23 22.73
CA GLN A 37 13.90 21.59 23.04
C GLN A 37 14.01 22.51 21.82
N ALA A 38 15.18 22.54 21.18
CA ALA A 38 15.40 23.30 19.95
C ALA A 38 14.48 22.85 18.82
N PHE A 39 14.20 21.54 18.72
CA PHE A 39 13.20 21.04 17.77
C PHE A 39 11.80 21.55 18.08
N ALA A 40 11.36 21.52 19.35
CA ALA A 40 10.05 22.02 19.75
C ALA A 40 9.85 23.51 19.39
N GLU A 41 10.89 24.33 19.54
CA GLU A 41 10.86 25.77 19.23
C GLU A 41 10.82 26.08 17.73
N MET A 42 11.31 25.17 16.88
CA MET A 42 11.33 25.36 15.43
C MET A 42 10.25 24.58 14.68
N LYS A 43 9.62 23.59 15.32
CA LYS A 43 8.69 22.63 14.70
C LYS A 43 7.63 23.32 13.82
N ASP A 44 6.94 24.31 14.36
CA ASP A 44 5.82 24.96 13.64
C ASP A 44 6.27 25.81 12.44
N LYS A 45 7.57 26.10 12.33
CA LYS A 45 8.19 26.83 11.20
C LYS A 45 8.66 25.90 10.09
N LEU A 46 8.71 24.59 10.34
CA LEU A 46 9.17 23.60 9.35
C LEU A 46 8.02 23.24 8.41
N PRO A 47 8.28 22.99 7.11
CA PRO A 47 7.22 22.71 6.12
C PRO A 47 6.20 21.65 6.55
N LEU A 48 6.70 20.56 7.15
CA LEU A 48 5.89 19.45 7.70
C LEU A 48 6.12 19.21 9.19
N GLY A 49 6.67 20.18 9.92
CA GLY A 49 6.91 20.00 11.37
C GLY A 49 7.87 18.85 11.70
N GLN A 50 8.78 18.51 10.78
CA GLN A 50 9.63 17.33 10.84
C GLN A 50 11.06 17.63 10.40
N LEU A 51 11.99 16.82 10.90
CA LEU A 51 13.40 16.76 10.48
C LEU A 51 13.67 15.42 9.80
N PRO A 52 14.64 15.32 8.88
CA PRO A 52 15.68 16.30 8.55
C PRO A 52 15.23 17.44 7.63
N ILE A 53 15.95 18.57 7.73
CA ILE A 53 15.90 19.68 6.79
C ILE A 53 17.29 19.88 6.20
N LEU A 54 17.38 19.98 4.88
CA LEU A 54 18.62 20.32 4.17
C LEU A 54 18.43 21.65 3.45
N GLU A 55 19.17 22.68 3.87
CA GLU A 55 19.34 23.89 3.08
C GLU A 55 20.50 23.65 2.10
N TYR A 56 20.23 23.67 0.80
CA TYR A 56 21.24 23.40 -0.23
C TYR A 56 20.92 24.17 -1.50
N GLN A 57 21.92 24.88 -2.06
CA GLN A 57 21.78 25.68 -3.28
C GLN A 57 20.64 26.72 -3.22
N GLY A 58 20.43 27.35 -2.07
CA GLY A 58 19.38 28.34 -1.85
C GLY A 58 17.96 27.76 -1.73
N GLN A 59 17.84 26.43 -1.67
CA GLN A 59 16.57 25.72 -1.49
C GLN A 59 16.50 25.05 -0.11
N THR A 60 15.31 24.98 0.46
CA THR A 60 15.03 24.23 1.69
C THR A 60 14.36 22.91 1.34
N MET A 61 15.04 21.80 1.58
CA MET A 61 14.60 20.45 1.28
C MET A 61 14.18 19.71 2.54
N TYR A 62 13.13 18.89 2.45
CA TYR A 62 12.57 18.07 3.52
C TYR A 62 12.19 16.69 2.96
N GLN A 63 11.77 15.76 3.85
CA GLN A 63 11.60 14.33 3.56
C GLN A 63 12.91 13.59 3.28
N SER A 64 13.35 12.76 4.23
CA SER A 64 14.71 12.16 4.23
C SER A 64 15.03 11.32 2.99
N VAL A 65 14.08 10.53 2.49
CA VAL A 65 14.28 9.67 1.32
C VAL A 65 14.29 10.51 0.03
N ALA A 66 13.38 11.47 -0.11
CA ALA A 66 13.39 12.44 -1.21
C ALA A 66 14.72 13.22 -1.27
N ILE A 67 15.21 13.75 -0.13
CA ILE A 67 16.51 14.45 -0.06
C ILE A 67 17.63 13.52 -0.54
N SER A 68 17.65 12.31 0.00
CA SER A 68 18.67 11.31 -0.35
C SER A 68 18.65 10.99 -1.85
N ARG A 69 17.48 10.86 -2.46
CA ARG A 69 17.33 10.60 -3.90
C ARG A 69 17.76 11.80 -4.73
N TYR A 70 17.43 13.02 -4.33
CA TYR A 70 17.87 14.25 -5.01
C TYR A 70 19.40 14.36 -5.03
N LEU A 71 20.04 14.15 -3.88
CA LEU A 71 21.50 14.12 -3.77
C LEU A 71 22.10 12.97 -4.59
N ALA A 72 21.48 11.79 -4.56
CA ALA A 72 21.93 10.65 -5.34
C ALA A 72 21.91 10.91 -6.86
N ASN A 73 20.88 11.60 -7.37
CA ASN A 73 20.86 12.02 -8.78
C ASN A 73 21.96 13.05 -9.06
N SER A 74 22.12 14.04 -8.18
CA SER A 74 23.14 15.10 -8.31
C SER A 74 24.57 14.54 -8.32
N PHE A 75 24.80 13.44 -7.61
CA PHE A 75 26.12 12.80 -7.47
C PHE A 75 26.30 11.54 -8.34
N ASN A 76 25.38 11.28 -9.29
CA ASN A 76 25.42 10.12 -10.18
C ASN A 76 25.42 8.75 -9.47
N LEU A 77 24.80 8.67 -8.29
CA LEU A 77 24.64 7.45 -7.47
C LEU A 77 23.29 6.76 -7.67
N ALA A 78 22.36 7.39 -8.39
CA ALA A 78 21.03 6.84 -8.63
C ALA A 78 21.01 5.71 -9.67
N GLY A 79 22.08 5.50 -10.45
CA GLY A 79 22.10 4.61 -11.61
C GLY A 79 22.00 5.36 -12.94
N LYS A 80 22.48 4.74 -14.03
CA LYS A 80 22.71 5.42 -15.32
C LYS A 80 21.49 5.50 -16.23
N ASP A 81 20.49 4.66 -15.98
CA ASP A 81 19.25 4.60 -16.76
C ASP A 81 18.01 4.40 -15.86
N ALA A 82 16.83 4.42 -16.46
CA ALA A 82 15.57 4.28 -15.72
C ALA A 82 15.44 2.94 -14.99
N VAL A 83 16.05 1.88 -15.50
CA VAL A 83 15.99 0.53 -14.90
C VAL A 83 16.88 0.48 -13.66
N GLU A 84 18.10 0.98 -13.75
CA GLU A 84 19.01 1.04 -12.61
C GLU A 84 18.47 1.98 -11.51
N LYS A 85 17.90 3.13 -11.89
CA LYS A 85 17.20 4.03 -10.96
C LYS A 85 16.04 3.36 -10.25
N GLY A 86 15.16 2.69 -11.00
CA GLY A 86 14.07 1.91 -10.43
C GLY A 86 14.57 0.76 -9.52
N THR A 87 15.68 0.12 -9.87
CA THR A 87 16.30 -0.92 -9.04
C THR A 87 16.76 -0.39 -7.68
N CYS A 88 17.40 0.79 -7.67
CA CYS A 88 17.80 1.44 -6.42
C CYS A 88 16.57 1.86 -5.59
N ASP A 89 15.53 2.41 -6.23
CA ASP A 89 14.31 2.82 -5.54
C ASP A 89 13.63 1.62 -4.85
N VAL A 90 13.49 0.49 -5.53
CA VAL A 90 12.91 -0.73 -4.94
C VAL A 90 13.70 -1.20 -3.71
N ALA A 91 15.03 -1.13 -3.77
CA ALA A 91 15.88 -1.48 -2.66
C ALA A 91 15.68 -0.54 -1.45
N VAL A 92 15.71 0.77 -1.69
CA VAL A 92 15.52 1.79 -0.63
C VAL A 92 14.12 1.71 -0.02
N ASP A 93 13.07 1.57 -0.84
CA ASP A 93 11.69 1.43 -0.37
C ASP A 93 11.54 0.18 0.51
N THR A 94 12.19 -0.93 0.13
CA THR A 94 12.21 -2.16 0.94
C THR A 94 12.93 -1.98 2.28
N ILE A 95 14.04 -1.24 2.31
CA ILE A 95 14.75 -0.93 3.56
C ILE A 95 13.90 0.01 4.43
N ASN A 96 13.22 0.97 3.80
CA ASN A 96 12.34 1.92 4.47
C ASN A 96 11.08 1.23 5.05
N ASP A 97 10.56 0.18 4.40
CA ASP A 97 9.50 -0.69 4.94
C ASP A 97 9.93 -1.34 6.27
N ILE A 98 11.16 -1.90 6.33
CA ILE A 98 11.71 -2.49 7.56
C ILE A 98 11.81 -1.43 8.65
N ARG A 99 12.35 -0.26 8.30
CA ARG A 99 12.47 0.90 9.20
C ARG A 99 11.12 1.31 9.77
N ALA A 100 10.11 1.48 8.92
CA ALA A 100 8.78 1.92 9.32
C ALA A 100 8.12 0.91 10.28
N ALA A 101 8.24 -0.38 10.00
CA ALA A 101 7.71 -1.43 10.87
C ALA A 101 8.41 -1.46 12.25
N LEU A 102 9.75 -1.36 12.27
CA LEU A 102 10.52 -1.30 13.52
C LEU A 102 10.21 -0.05 14.33
N ALA A 103 10.06 1.11 13.67
CA ALA A 103 9.66 2.34 14.33
C ALA A 103 8.25 2.24 14.93
N ASN A 104 7.31 1.63 14.21
CA ASN A 104 5.95 1.41 14.71
C ASN A 104 5.93 0.57 16.00
N TYR A 105 6.74 -0.48 16.04
CA TYR A 105 6.95 -1.30 17.23
C TYR A 105 7.61 -0.50 18.37
N ALA A 106 8.75 0.15 18.10
CA ALA A 106 9.57 0.74 19.15
C ALA A 106 8.88 1.90 19.88
N TYR A 107 8.05 2.67 19.15
CA TYR A 107 7.28 3.80 19.68
C TYR A 107 5.87 3.43 20.15
N GLU A 108 5.52 2.14 20.17
CA GLU A 108 4.29 1.69 20.81
C GLU A 108 4.30 2.05 22.30
N LYS A 109 3.23 2.71 22.77
CA LYS A 109 3.12 3.20 24.15
C LYS A 109 2.52 2.15 25.08
N HIS A 110 1.73 1.23 24.53
CA HIS A 110 1.08 0.17 25.29
C HIS A 110 2.00 -1.05 25.35
N GLU A 111 2.51 -1.38 26.55
CA GLU A 111 3.51 -2.45 26.74
C GLU A 111 3.07 -3.81 26.17
N ASP A 112 1.80 -4.19 26.33
CA ASP A 112 1.31 -5.47 25.83
C ASP A 112 1.17 -5.48 24.30
N ALA A 113 0.71 -4.37 23.70
CA ALA A 113 0.72 -4.18 22.25
C ALA A 113 2.15 -4.20 21.71
N LYS A 114 3.10 -3.61 22.44
CA LYS A 114 4.52 -3.54 22.06
C LYS A 114 5.13 -4.94 22.01
N LYS A 115 4.87 -5.78 23.03
CA LYS A 115 5.31 -7.19 23.04
C LYS A 115 4.74 -7.98 21.87
N GLN A 116 3.44 -7.85 21.59
CA GLN A 116 2.79 -8.55 20.47
C GLN A 116 3.38 -8.14 19.11
N LYS A 117 3.65 -6.84 18.92
CA LYS A 117 4.22 -6.32 17.67
C LYS A 117 5.67 -6.72 17.48
N LYS A 118 6.44 -6.79 18.57
CA LYS A 118 7.88 -7.14 18.52
C LYS A 118 8.10 -8.42 17.73
N GLU A 119 7.41 -9.49 18.09
CA GLU A 119 7.59 -10.80 17.46
C GLU A 119 7.28 -10.77 15.96
N VAL A 120 6.13 -10.21 15.59
CA VAL A 120 5.67 -10.13 14.19
C VAL A 120 6.61 -9.27 13.35
N VAL A 121 6.97 -8.09 13.86
CA VAL A 121 7.84 -7.14 13.16
C VAL A 121 9.24 -7.70 13.00
N LEU A 122 9.84 -8.30 14.03
CA LEU A 122 11.18 -8.89 13.94
C LEU A 122 11.22 -10.07 12.98
N LYS A 123 10.19 -10.93 12.98
CA LYS A 123 10.06 -12.02 12.01
C LYS A 123 10.02 -11.50 10.57
N GLN A 124 9.22 -10.45 10.32
CA GLN A 124 9.13 -9.82 9.01
C GLN A 124 10.43 -9.12 8.61
N ALA A 125 11.08 -8.42 9.54
CA ALA A 125 12.36 -7.75 9.32
C ALA A 125 13.45 -8.77 8.93
N LYS A 126 13.61 -9.85 9.71
CA LYS A 126 14.56 -10.94 9.41
C LYS A 126 14.29 -11.60 8.06
N PHE A 127 13.02 -11.81 7.71
CA PHE A 127 12.65 -12.32 6.39
C PHE A 127 13.11 -11.38 5.26
N LEU A 128 12.85 -10.07 5.37
CA LEU A 128 13.25 -9.09 4.36
C LEU A 128 14.77 -8.93 4.30
N VAL A 129 15.46 -8.91 5.43
CA VAL A 129 16.93 -8.93 5.50
C VAL A 129 17.48 -10.15 4.77
N GLY A 130 16.93 -11.35 4.99
CA GLY A 130 17.33 -12.55 4.26
C GLY A 130 17.09 -12.45 2.75
N LYS A 131 16.05 -11.75 2.30
CA LYS A 131 15.81 -11.50 0.87
C LYS A 131 16.81 -10.50 0.27
N ILE A 132 17.14 -9.43 1.01
CA ILE A 132 18.18 -8.46 0.60
C ILE A 132 19.54 -9.16 0.54
N GLU A 133 19.88 -9.96 1.54
CA GLU A 133 21.12 -10.75 1.58
C GLU A 133 21.22 -11.68 0.35
N ASN A 134 20.14 -12.40 0.03
CA ASN A 134 20.10 -13.25 -1.18
C ASN A 134 20.23 -12.43 -2.48
N TYR A 135 19.65 -11.23 -2.53
CA TYR A 135 19.77 -10.34 -3.68
C TYR A 135 21.22 -9.89 -3.87
N LEU A 136 21.86 -9.39 -2.80
CA LEU A 136 23.27 -8.97 -2.83
C LEU A 136 24.19 -10.14 -3.18
N ASN A 137 23.94 -11.35 -2.68
CA ASN A 137 24.71 -12.55 -3.03
C ASN A 137 24.69 -12.83 -4.54
N LYS A 138 23.53 -12.70 -5.19
CA LYS A 138 23.39 -12.91 -6.65
C LYS A 138 23.99 -11.78 -7.48
N ASN A 139 24.15 -10.59 -6.90
CA ASN A 139 24.48 -9.37 -7.63
C ASN A 139 25.87 -8.81 -7.29
N GLY A 140 26.81 -9.69 -6.91
CA GLY A 140 28.21 -9.29 -6.64
C GLY A 140 28.41 -8.46 -5.36
N GLY A 141 27.42 -8.44 -4.47
CA GLY A 141 27.47 -7.73 -3.18
C GLY A 141 27.00 -6.28 -3.22
N HIS A 142 26.37 -5.82 -4.31
CA HIS A 142 25.85 -4.46 -4.48
C HIS A 142 24.41 -4.50 -5.03
N PHE A 143 23.66 -3.40 -4.88
CA PHE A 143 22.32 -3.32 -5.46
C PHE A 143 22.32 -3.14 -6.98
N LEU A 144 23.30 -2.41 -7.53
CA LEU A 144 23.53 -2.35 -8.97
C LEU A 144 24.54 -3.41 -9.41
N LYS A 145 24.46 -3.80 -10.68
CA LYS A 145 25.37 -4.80 -11.28
C LYS A 145 26.81 -4.31 -11.31
N ASP A 146 27.73 -5.25 -11.53
CA ASP A 146 29.18 -5.01 -11.70
C ASP A 146 29.88 -4.37 -10.50
N GLY A 147 29.24 -4.38 -9.33
CA GLY A 147 29.80 -3.81 -8.10
C GLY A 147 29.78 -2.28 -8.05
N GLN A 148 28.98 -1.62 -8.91
CA GLN A 148 28.84 -0.18 -8.91
C GLN A 148 28.20 0.31 -7.60
N MET A 149 28.88 1.22 -6.91
CA MET A 149 28.32 1.89 -5.72
C MET A 149 27.09 2.71 -6.12
N SER A 150 26.00 2.53 -5.37
CA SER A 150 24.74 3.24 -5.56
C SER A 150 24.28 3.87 -4.25
N TRP A 151 23.33 4.78 -4.34
CA TRP A 151 22.74 5.37 -3.15
C TRP A 151 21.95 4.36 -2.31
N ALA A 152 21.47 3.27 -2.90
CA ALA A 152 20.84 2.18 -2.16
C ALA A 152 21.85 1.47 -1.23
N ASP A 153 23.09 1.29 -1.68
CA ASP A 153 24.17 0.74 -0.86
C ASP A 153 24.49 1.69 0.31
N ILE A 154 24.63 2.98 0.01
CA ILE A 154 24.88 4.04 1.01
C ILE A 154 23.74 4.13 2.01
N PHE A 155 22.49 4.10 1.55
CA PHE A 155 21.31 4.18 2.39
C PHE A 155 21.25 3.00 3.36
N LEU A 156 21.43 1.76 2.87
CA LEU A 156 21.47 0.56 3.72
C LEU A 156 22.55 0.67 4.80
N ALA A 157 23.77 1.05 4.41
CA ALA A 157 24.89 1.20 5.34
C ALA A 157 24.59 2.25 6.42
N SER A 158 24.07 3.42 6.02
CA SER A 158 23.80 4.55 6.91
C SER A 158 22.71 4.27 7.95
N ILE A 159 21.75 3.39 7.62
CA ILE A 159 20.60 3.11 8.49
C ILE A 159 20.73 1.79 9.24
N ALA A 160 21.67 0.92 8.90
CA ALA A 160 21.81 -0.41 9.51
C ALA A 160 21.88 -0.36 11.05
N ASP A 161 22.70 0.53 11.63
CA ASP A 161 22.83 0.65 13.08
C ASP A 161 21.56 1.21 13.74
N TYR A 162 20.85 2.09 13.02
CA TYR A 162 19.53 2.55 13.45
C TYR A 162 18.54 1.38 13.49
N LEU A 163 18.50 0.52 12.46
CA LEU A 163 17.60 -0.62 12.40
C LEU A 163 17.88 -1.62 13.54
N ASN A 164 19.15 -1.94 13.81
CA ASN A 164 19.53 -2.81 14.93
C ASN A 164 19.10 -2.21 16.29
N ARG A 165 19.29 -0.90 16.49
CA ARG A 165 18.84 -0.22 17.71
C ARG A 165 17.33 -0.27 17.88
N MET A 166 16.56 -0.06 16.81
CA MET A 166 15.10 -0.13 16.85
C MET A 166 14.59 -1.56 17.04
N ALA A 167 15.35 -2.56 16.56
CA ALA A 167 15.05 -3.97 16.76
C ALA A 167 15.43 -4.49 18.16
N GLU A 168 16.33 -3.78 18.86
CA GLU A 168 16.96 -4.24 20.11
C GLU A 168 17.76 -5.54 19.93
N GLU A 169 18.15 -5.89 18.71
CA GLU A 169 19.00 -7.04 18.35
C GLU A 169 19.73 -6.79 17.03
N ASP A 170 20.79 -7.57 16.73
CA ASP A 170 21.44 -7.55 15.42
C ASP A 170 20.59 -8.32 14.39
N ILE A 171 19.71 -7.63 13.67
CA ILE A 171 18.89 -8.25 12.62
C ILE A 171 19.72 -8.66 11.40
N PHE A 172 20.98 -8.25 11.33
CA PHE A 172 21.94 -8.61 10.29
C PHE A 172 22.93 -9.70 10.73
N ALA A 173 22.70 -10.35 11.88
CA ALA A 173 23.57 -11.39 12.45
C ALA A 173 24.06 -12.38 11.37
N ASP A 174 23.11 -12.93 10.61
CA ASP A 174 23.31 -13.94 9.57
C ASP A 174 23.35 -13.37 8.13
N ALA A 175 23.67 -12.08 7.97
CA ALA A 175 23.70 -11.39 6.68
C ALA A 175 25.11 -10.89 6.31
N PRO A 176 26.05 -11.79 5.95
CA PRO A 176 27.45 -11.43 5.71
C PRO A 176 27.66 -10.48 4.53
N LYS A 177 26.84 -10.54 3.46
CA LYS A 177 26.96 -9.58 2.34
C LYS A 177 26.50 -8.18 2.74
N ILE A 178 25.42 -8.07 3.51
CA ILE A 178 24.99 -6.78 4.05
C ILE A 178 26.08 -6.18 4.95
N LYS A 179 26.66 -6.98 5.85
CA LYS A 179 27.78 -6.54 6.71
C LYS A 179 29.00 -6.10 5.90
N ALA A 180 29.37 -6.86 4.87
CA ALA A 180 30.46 -6.50 3.98
C ALA A 180 30.18 -5.22 3.18
N LEU A 181 28.94 -5.02 2.72
CA LEU A 181 28.52 -3.82 2.02
C LEU A 181 28.60 -2.58 2.93
N LYS A 182 28.11 -2.68 4.17
CA LYS A 182 28.23 -1.61 5.18
C LYS A 182 29.70 -1.23 5.39
N ALA A 183 30.56 -2.22 5.65
CA ALA A 183 31.99 -1.98 5.85
C ALA A 183 32.66 -1.30 4.63
N LYS A 184 32.30 -1.71 3.40
CA LYS A 184 32.80 -1.06 2.18
C LYS A 184 32.37 0.40 2.08
N VAL A 185 31.11 0.71 2.39
CA VAL A 185 30.61 2.10 2.36
C VAL A 185 31.32 2.94 3.42
N GLU A 186 31.46 2.42 4.64
CA GLU A 186 32.09 3.15 5.75
C GLU A 186 33.60 3.33 5.58
N ALA A 187 34.23 2.48 4.78
CA ALA A 187 35.64 2.62 4.38
C ALA A 187 35.87 3.70 3.32
N VAL A 188 34.82 4.26 2.70
CA VAL A 188 34.99 5.40 1.78
C VAL A 188 35.56 6.57 2.58
N PRO A 189 36.72 7.16 2.18
CA PRO A 189 37.43 8.14 3.02
C PRO A 189 36.58 9.31 3.50
N SER A 190 35.72 9.86 2.63
CA SER A 190 34.85 10.99 3.00
C SER A 190 33.73 10.60 3.97
N ILE A 191 33.25 9.35 3.93
CA ILE A 191 32.24 8.81 4.85
C ILE A 191 32.88 8.41 6.19
N SER A 192 34.08 7.82 6.15
CA SER A 192 34.83 7.42 7.35
C SER A 192 35.08 8.59 8.30
N ASN A 193 35.31 9.79 7.76
CA ASN A 193 35.47 11.00 8.58
C ASN A 193 34.20 11.34 9.39
N ILE A 194 33.01 11.07 8.86
CA ILE A 194 31.75 11.26 9.60
C ILE A 194 31.59 10.22 10.69
N THR A 195 31.83 8.95 10.38
CA THR A 195 31.66 7.85 11.34
C THR A 195 32.62 7.99 12.52
N LEU A 196 33.85 8.45 12.28
CA LEU A 196 34.81 8.82 13.32
C LEU A 196 34.31 10.00 14.17
N ASN A 197 33.76 11.05 13.56
CA ASN A 197 33.20 12.19 14.29
C ASN A 197 31.97 11.81 15.13
N ASN A 198 31.16 10.84 14.69
CA ASN A 198 30.04 10.30 15.46
C ASN A 198 30.50 9.45 16.67
N LEU A 199 31.69 8.85 16.62
CA LEU A 199 32.30 8.08 17.72
C LEU A 199 32.97 8.97 18.78
N ILE A 200 33.30 10.23 18.47
CA ILE A 200 34.08 11.15 19.32
C ILE A 200 33.21 12.08 20.19
N LEU A 201 31.88 12.02 20.12
CA LEU A 201 30.98 12.68 21.09
C LEU A 201 30.41 11.61 22.06
N PRO A 202 31.09 11.35 23.19
CA PRO A 202 31.50 12.36 24.17
C PRO A 202 33.00 12.30 24.52
N CYS A 203 33.81 13.26 24.05
CA CYS A 203 34.90 13.88 24.82
C CYS A 203 35.68 14.87 23.95
N PHE A 204 36.20 15.92 24.60
CA PHE A 204 36.98 17.00 24.02
C PHE A 204 38.32 16.58 23.38
N ALA A 205 38.68 17.35 22.32
CA ALA A 205 40.03 17.72 21.83
C ALA A 205 40.77 16.80 20.82
N PRO A 206 41.84 17.28 20.13
CA PRO A 206 41.81 18.25 19.03
C PRO A 206 42.44 17.73 17.71
N LYS A 207 42.27 18.52 16.64
CA LYS A 207 42.64 18.34 15.22
C LYS A 207 43.98 17.64 14.94
N CYS A 208 43.98 16.74 13.95
CA CYS A 208 45.15 16.35 13.18
C CYS A 208 44.81 16.40 11.67
N GLU A 209 45.47 17.28 10.93
CA GLU A 209 45.29 17.46 9.48
C GLU A 209 46.07 16.39 8.69
N LEU A 210 45.43 15.73 7.73
CA LEU A 210 46.08 14.85 6.75
C LEU A 210 45.84 15.37 5.33
N LYS A 211 46.94 15.63 4.63
CA LYS A 211 47.00 16.16 3.25
C LYS A 211 46.48 15.13 2.24
N LEU A 212 45.48 15.49 1.45
CA LEU A 212 44.99 14.75 0.29
C LEU A 212 45.84 15.07 -0.95
N GLN A 213 46.35 14.03 -1.63
CA GLN A 213 46.79 14.12 -3.02
C GLN A 213 45.64 13.67 -3.94
N GLN A 214 45.28 14.53 -4.89
CA GLN A 214 44.27 14.27 -5.92
C GLN A 214 44.93 13.62 -7.15
N SER A 215 44.28 12.60 -7.73
CA SER A 215 44.46 12.26 -9.14
C SER A 215 43.09 12.02 -9.78
N ALA A 216 42.73 12.88 -10.73
CA ALA A 216 41.54 12.76 -11.56
C ALA A 216 41.88 12.06 -12.88
N ALA A 217 41.01 11.14 -13.32
CA ALA A 217 40.97 10.70 -14.71
C ALA A 217 39.51 10.56 -15.15
N ALA A 218 39.07 11.43 -16.05
CA ALA A 218 37.77 11.39 -16.69
C ALA A 218 37.85 10.58 -17.99
N THR A 219 36.89 9.68 -18.22
CA THR A 219 36.73 9.01 -19.52
C THR A 219 35.34 9.31 -20.08
N LYS A 220 35.30 9.84 -21.31
CA LYS A 220 34.09 10.11 -22.10
C LYS A 220 33.62 8.81 -22.77
N THR A 221 32.31 8.52 -22.72
CA THR A 221 31.71 7.44 -23.50
C THR A 221 30.58 7.96 -24.38
N THR A 222 30.67 7.66 -25.67
CA THR A 222 29.75 8.03 -26.75
C THR A 222 28.57 7.05 -26.81
N ARG A 223 27.34 7.55 -27.00
CA ARG A 223 26.10 6.77 -27.11
C ARG A 223 25.86 6.33 -28.57
N THR A 224 25.76 5.02 -28.81
CA THR A 224 25.16 4.47 -30.04
C THR A 224 23.70 4.10 -29.80
N LYS A 225 22.81 4.51 -30.72
CA LYS A 225 21.38 4.16 -30.71
C LYS A 225 21.18 2.74 -31.27
N THR A 226 20.52 1.87 -30.52
CA THR A 226 20.00 0.59 -31.01
C THR A 226 18.48 0.66 -31.15
N HIS A 227 17.98 0.17 -32.28
CA HIS A 227 16.56 -0.06 -32.54
C HIS A 227 16.04 -1.25 -31.71
N PHE A 228 14.84 -1.12 -31.14
CA PHE A 228 14.15 -2.21 -30.44
C PHE A 228 13.04 -2.81 -31.30
N SER A 229 13.08 -4.14 -31.41
CA SER A 229 12.02 -5.01 -31.95
C SER A 229 10.87 -5.19 -30.97
N LYS A 230 9.64 -5.32 -31.49
CA LYS A 230 8.41 -5.93 -30.91
C LYS A 230 8.30 -5.89 -29.37
N MET A 231 7.52 -4.93 -28.85
CA MET A 231 7.33 -4.70 -27.41
C MET A 231 6.83 -5.97 -26.70
N ALA A 232 7.54 -6.39 -25.64
CA ALA A 232 7.05 -7.40 -24.71
C ALA A 232 5.79 -6.89 -23.98
N PRO A 233 4.81 -7.75 -23.68
CA PRO A 233 3.58 -7.33 -23.01
C PRO A 233 3.88 -6.81 -21.59
N VAL A 234 3.24 -5.70 -21.21
CA VAL A 234 3.25 -5.18 -19.84
C VAL A 234 2.16 -5.89 -19.05
N LYS A 235 2.45 -6.32 -17.83
CA LYS A 235 1.46 -6.99 -16.97
C LYS A 235 1.54 -6.47 -15.53
N LEU A 236 0.41 -6.02 -15.01
CA LEU A 236 0.23 -5.61 -13.63
C LEU A 236 -0.52 -6.71 -12.87
N ILE A 237 0.06 -7.19 -11.77
CA ILE A 237 -0.56 -8.18 -10.90
C ILE A 237 -0.90 -7.51 -9.56
N TYR A 238 -2.18 -7.43 -9.23
CA TYR A 238 -2.66 -6.84 -7.98
C TYR A 238 -4.02 -7.40 -7.56
N PHE A 239 -4.54 -7.01 -6.39
CA PHE A 239 -5.90 -7.35 -5.96
C PHE A 239 -6.95 -6.59 -6.79
N ASP A 240 -8.18 -7.13 -6.84
CA ASP A 240 -9.36 -6.43 -7.40
C ASP A 240 -9.88 -5.33 -6.45
N MET A 241 -9.02 -4.35 -6.16
CA MET A 241 -9.34 -3.18 -5.34
C MET A 241 -8.51 -1.96 -5.78
N THR A 242 -8.96 -0.77 -5.40
CA THR A 242 -8.38 0.53 -5.78
C THR A 242 -7.23 0.98 -4.87
N ALA A 243 -6.60 0.08 -4.12
CA ALA A 243 -5.52 0.44 -3.19
C ALA A 243 -4.17 0.69 -3.92
N LEU A 244 -3.08 0.05 -3.48
CA LEU A 244 -1.72 0.35 -3.94
C LEU A 244 -1.47 0.11 -5.44
N GLY A 245 -2.37 -0.61 -6.12
CA GLY A 245 -2.31 -0.82 -7.57
C GLY A 245 -3.00 0.27 -8.40
N GLU A 246 -3.88 1.08 -7.81
CA GLU A 246 -4.67 2.05 -8.58
C GLU A 246 -3.84 3.23 -9.12
N PRO A 247 -2.88 3.81 -8.37
CA PRO A 247 -1.98 4.80 -8.95
C PRO A 247 -1.22 4.27 -10.18
N ILE A 248 -0.85 2.99 -10.18
CA ILE A 248 -0.17 2.34 -11.29
C ILE A 248 -1.10 2.24 -12.50
N ARG A 249 -2.35 1.81 -12.27
CA ARG A 249 -3.38 1.76 -13.32
C ARG A 249 -3.61 3.14 -13.93
N TYR A 250 -3.77 4.18 -13.11
CA TYR A 250 -3.94 5.54 -13.62
C TYR A 250 -2.80 5.97 -14.54
N ILE A 251 -1.55 5.73 -14.15
CA ILE A 251 -0.39 6.09 -14.98
C ILE A 251 -0.36 5.27 -16.27
N LEU A 252 -0.67 3.97 -16.23
CA LEU A 252 -0.73 3.11 -17.42
C LEU A 252 -1.82 3.55 -18.38
N HIS A 253 -3.02 3.83 -17.89
CA HIS A 253 -4.13 4.34 -18.71
C HIS A 253 -3.81 5.72 -19.29
N TYR A 254 -3.31 6.65 -18.47
CA TYR A 254 -2.95 7.99 -18.91
C TYR A 254 -1.87 7.98 -20.00
N SER A 255 -0.85 7.11 -19.86
CA SER A 255 0.21 6.96 -20.86
C SER A 255 -0.22 6.23 -22.14
N GLY A 256 -1.43 5.66 -22.17
CA GLY A 256 -1.89 4.81 -23.28
C GLY A 256 -1.11 3.51 -23.40
N THR A 257 -0.43 3.07 -22.35
CA THR A 257 0.32 1.80 -22.34
C THR A 257 -0.66 0.65 -22.30
N GLU A 258 -0.65 -0.22 -23.30
CA GLU A 258 -1.41 -1.47 -23.25
C GLU A 258 -0.79 -2.43 -22.23
N PHE A 259 -1.61 -2.98 -21.34
CA PHE A 259 -1.16 -3.91 -20.31
C PHE A 259 -2.24 -4.93 -19.95
N GLU A 260 -1.80 -6.09 -19.45
CA GLU A 260 -2.66 -7.08 -18.78
C GLU A 260 -2.83 -6.69 -17.30
N ASP A 261 -4.07 -6.44 -16.85
CA ASP A 261 -4.41 -6.23 -15.44
C ASP A 261 -4.86 -7.56 -14.80
N GLU A 262 -3.90 -8.35 -14.30
CA GLU A 262 -4.20 -9.58 -13.60
C GLU A 262 -4.66 -9.28 -12.17
N ARG A 263 -5.97 -9.41 -11.95
CA ARG A 263 -6.62 -9.17 -10.66
C ARG A 263 -6.79 -10.47 -9.87
N LEU A 264 -6.16 -10.53 -8.70
CA LEU A 264 -6.19 -11.70 -7.81
C LEU A 264 -7.20 -11.54 -6.69
N THR A 265 -7.83 -12.65 -6.29
CA THR A 265 -8.46 -12.78 -4.97
C THR A 265 -7.43 -13.19 -3.91
N SER A 266 -7.78 -13.05 -2.63
CA SER A 266 -6.93 -13.52 -1.53
C SER A 266 -6.60 -15.02 -1.64
N GLU A 267 -7.57 -15.84 -2.07
CA GLU A 267 -7.42 -17.29 -2.25
C GLU A 267 -6.47 -17.64 -3.40
N GLN A 268 -6.42 -16.80 -4.44
CA GLN A 268 -5.47 -16.96 -5.55
C GLN A 268 -4.06 -16.45 -5.17
N PHE A 269 -3.97 -15.43 -4.31
CA PHE A 269 -2.71 -14.85 -3.88
C PHE A 269 -1.92 -15.80 -2.96
N GLU A 270 -2.54 -16.36 -1.93
CA GLU A 270 -1.80 -17.12 -0.90
C GLU A 270 -0.95 -18.28 -1.46
N PRO A 271 -1.45 -19.14 -2.38
CA PRO A 271 -0.63 -20.19 -2.99
C PRO A 271 0.52 -19.66 -3.86
N ARG A 272 0.36 -18.46 -4.44
CA ARG A 272 1.36 -17.82 -5.32
C ARG A 272 2.31 -16.89 -4.57
N ARG A 273 2.01 -16.53 -3.32
CA ARG A 273 2.81 -15.63 -2.50
C ARG A 273 4.32 -15.95 -2.51
N PRO A 274 4.77 -17.22 -2.45
CA PRO A 274 6.19 -17.53 -2.49
C PRO A 274 6.89 -17.20 -3.81
N THR A 275 6.15 -17.09 -4.92
CA THR A 275 6.71 -16.81 -6.26
C THR A 275 6.89 -15.31 -6.52
N PHE A 276 6.15 -14.46 -5.80
CA PHE A 276 6.26 -13.01 -5.97
C PHE A 276 7.52 -12.45 -5.29
N PRO A 277 8.17 -11.42 -5.87
CA PRO A 277 9.25 -10.71 -5.21
C PRO A 277 8.86 -10.24 -3.82
N LEU A 278 9.62 -10.67 -2.81
CA LEU A 278 9.37 -10.45 -1.39
C LEU A 278 8.00 -10.94 -0.87
N GLY A 279 7.25 -11.73 -1.65
CA GLY A 279 5.90 -12.17 -1.31
C GLY A 279 4.91 -11.02 -1.13
N LYS A 280 5.08 -9.93 -1.89
CA LYS A 280 4.22 -8.74 -1.86
C LYS A 280 3.67 -8.39 -3.24
N LEU A 281 2.54 -7.69 -3.26
CA LEU A 281 1.93 -7.05 -4.42
C LEU A 281 1.87 -5.52 -4.18
N PRO A 282 1.77 -4.68 -5.23
CA PRO A 282 1.70 -5.02 -6.66
C PRO A 282 3.02 -5.50 -7.25
N VAL A 283 2.91 -6.27 -8.32
CA VAL A 283 4.02 -6.72 -9.18
C VAL A 283 3.79 -6.22 -10.60
N LEU A 284 4.85 -5.68 -11.22
CA LEU A 284 4.85 -5.29 -12.63
C LEU A 284 5.83 -6.19 -13.39
N GLU A 285 5.36 -6.82 -14.46
CA GLU A 285 6.19 -7.50 -15.45
C GLU A 285 6.31 -6.62 -16.68
N LEU A 286 7.55 -6.31 -17.07
CA LEU A 286 7.88 -5.40 -18.16
C LEU A 286 9.25 -5.76 -18.72
N GLU A 287 9.38 -5.86 -20.06
CA GLU A 287 10.67 -6.07 -20.73
C GLU A 287 11.43 -7.30 -20.19
N GLY A 288 10.72 -8.37 -19.84
CA GLY A 288 11.30 -9.59 -19.26
C GLY A 288 11.81 -9.44 -17.82
N LYS A 289 11.48 -8.33 -17.15
CA LYS A 289 11.81 -8.07 -15.74
C LYS A 289 10.55 -8.10 -14.89
N THR A 290 10.67 -8.64 -13.68
CA THR A 290 9.62 -8.65 -12.67
C THR A 290 10.04 -7.74 -11.53
N VAL A 291 9.29 -6.66 -11.29
CA VAL A 291 9.54 -5.67 -10.24
C VAL A 291 8.35 -5.56 -9.30
N HIS A 292 8.58 -5.02 -8.11
CA HIS A 292 7.59 -4.84 -7.04
C HIS A 292 7.83 -3.48 -6.37
N GLN A 293 7.02 -3.13 -5.37
CA GLN A 293 6.93 -1.80 -4.71
C GLN A 293 6.13 -0.77 -5.52
N SER A 294 4.96 -0.41 -5.00
CA SER A 294 4.00 0.43 -5.72
C SER A 294 4.53 1.84 -6.02
N VAL A 295 5.24 2.47 -5.08
CA VAL A 295 5.82 3.82 -5.29
C VAL A 295 6.89 3.79 -6.38
N ALA A 296 7.86 2.87 -6.29
CA ALA A 296 8.90 2.71 -7.30
C ALA A 296 8.33 2.39 -8.69
N ILE A 297 7.33 1.51 -8.77
CA ILE A 297 6.63 1.21 -10.03
C ILE A 297 5.96 2.46 -10.59
N SER A 298 5.17 3.17 -9.78
CA SER A 298 4.49 4.40 -10.19
C SER A 298 5.49 5.45 -10.68
N ARG A 299 6.58 5.70 -9.94
CA ARG A 299 7.62 6.66 -10.35
C ARG A 299 8.29 6.27 -11.67
N TYR A 300 8.60 4.98 -11.84
CA TYR A 300 9.22 4.47 -13.07
C TYR A 300 8.30 4.69 -14.29
N LEU A 301 7.02 4.33 -14.16
CA LEU A 301 6.04 4.51 -15.22
C LEU A 301 5.74 5.99 -15.47
N ALA A 302 5.67 6.80 -14.41
CA ALA A 302 5.51 8.25 -14.50
C ALA A 302 6.62 8.89 -15.30
N LYS A 303 7.87 8.46 -15.09
CA LYS A 303 9.01 8.95 -15.87
C LYS A 303 8.88 8.63 -17.35
N LYS A 304 8.43 7.40 -17.70
CA LYS A 304 8.16 7.02 -19.09
C LYS A 304 7.00 7.81 -19.69
N ALA A 305 6.04 8.22 -18.87
CA ALA A 305 4.85 9.00 -19.26
C ALA A 305 5.06 10.53 -19.23
N GLY A 306 6.24 11.03 -18.83
CA GLY A 306 6.50 12.47 -18.71
C GLY A 306 5.79 13.15 -17.52
N LEU A 307 5.47 12.40 -16.46
CA LEU A 307 4.69 12.84 -15.31
C LEU A 307 5.53 13.23 -14.07
N THR A 308 6.85 13.34 -14.20
CA THR A 308 7.77 13.62 -13.09
C THR A 308 8.15 15.10 -12.98
N GLY A 309 7.41 16.01 -13.62
CA GLY A 309 7.82 17.41 -13.76
C GLY A 309 8.92 17.60 -14.81
N LYS A 310 9.31 18.86 -15.05
CA LYS A 310 10.17 19.25 -16.18
C LYS A 310 11.67 19.10 -15.91
N ASP A 311 12.08 19.05 -14.65
CA ASP A 311 13.47 19.00 -14.21
C ASP A 311 13.62 18.19 -12.91
N ASP A 312 14.87 18.01 -12.46
CA ASP A 312 15.18 17.24 -11.25
C ASP A 312 14.60 17.87 -9.98
N TRP A 313 14.39 19.20 -9.97
CA TRP A 313 13.78 19.89 -8.85
C TRP A 313 12.29 19.59 -8.76
N GLU A 314 11.56 19.66 -9.87
CA GLU A 314 10.14 19.29 -9.90
C GLU A 314 9.92 17.80 -9.64
N SER A 315 10.83 16.92 -10.11
CA SER A 315 10.82 15.50 -9.75
C SER A 315 10.96 15.29 -8.24
N PHE A 316 11.82 16.06 -7.59
CA PHE A 316 11.99 16.05 -6.15
C PHE A 316 10.74 16.56 -5.42
N LEU A 317 10.06 17.60 -5.92
CA LEU A 317 8.79 18.06 -5.36
C LEU A 317 7.69 16.98 -5.45
N CYS A 318 7.65 16.20 -6.55
CA CYS A 318 6.74 15.05 -6.61
C CYS A 318 7.05 14.01 -5.53
N ASP A 319 8.33 13.69 -5.32
CA ASP A 319 8.75 12.74 -4.28
C ASP A 319 8.36 13.23 -2.88
N ILE A 320 8.56 14.52 -2.57
CA ILE A 320 8.10 15.11 -1.31
C ILE A 320 6.61 14.88 -1.11
N ALA A 321 5.79 15.19 -2.12
CA ALA A 321 4.34 15.06 -2.02
C ALA A 321 3.95 13.60 -1.77
N VAL A 322 4.53 12.67 -2.52
CA VAL A 322 4.25 11.23 -2.39
C VAL A 322 4.69 10.67 -1.05
N ASP A 323 5.90 11.02 -0.57
CA ASP A 323 6.40 10.57 0.73
C ASP A 323 5.51 11.11 1.87
N SER A 324 5.02 12.35 1.76
CA SER A 324 4.08 12.94 2.72
C SER A 324 2.72 12.22 2.74
N ILE A 325 2.21 11.81 1.57
CA ILE A 325 1.00 10.99 1.46
C ILE A 325 1.23 9.61 2.09
N GLN A 326 2.43 9.04 1.93
CA GLN A 326 2.81 7.76 2.52
C GLN A 326 2.87 7.83 4.06
N ASP A 327 3.30 8.96 4.63
CA ASP A 327 3.30 9.16 6.08
C ASP A 327 1.88 9.17 6.67
N LEU A 328 0.95 9.87 5.99
CA LEU A 328 -0.47 9.81 6.34
C LEU A 328 -0.99 8.37 6.25
N LYS A 329 -0.75 7.71 5.10
CA LYS A 329 -1.15 6.32 4.87
C LYS A 329 -0.63 5.38 5.97
N ALA A 330 0.64 5.48 6.33
CA ALA A 330 1.27 4.64 7.35
C ALA A 330 0.60 4.82 8.72
N THR A 331 0.22 6.05 9.08
CA THR A 331 -0.54 6.32 10.30
C THR A 331 -1.90 5.63 10.28
N LEU A 332 -2.64 5.73 9.16
CA LEU A 332 -3.97 5.11 9.06
C LEU A 332 -3.89 3.57 9.10
N VAL A 333 -2.97 2.99 8.34
CA VAL A 333 -2.70 1.55 8.32
C VAL A 333 -2.32 1.05 9.72
N SER A 334 -1.48 1.81 10.44
CA SER A 334 -1.02 1.44 11.78
C SER A 334 -2.17 1.29 12.78
N PHE A 335 -3.22 2.10 12.72
CA PHE A 335 -4.34 1.94 13.64
C PHE A 335 -5.38 0.96 13.10
N HIS A 336 -5.64 0.98 11.78
CA HIS A 336 -6.69 0.16 11.19
C HIS A 336 -6.45 -1.33 11.44
N TYR A 337 -5.19 -1.76 11.27
CA TYR A 337 -4.75 -3.14 11.51
C TYR A 337 -4.17 -3.39 12.90
N ASP A 338 -4.34 -2.45 13.84
CA ASP A 338 -3.98 -2.71 15.23
C ASP A 338 -4.98 -3.70 15.83
N ASN A 339 -4.48 -4.85 16.30
CA ASN A 339 -5.29 -5.89 16.93
C ASN A 339 -5.44 -5.67 18.44
N HIS A 340 -4.66 -4.75 19.02
CA HIS A 340 -4.78 -4.39 20.43
C HIS A 340 -5.78 -3.24 20.59
N GLU A 341 -6.89 -3.49 21.28
CA GLU A 341 -8.03 -2.57 21.35
C GLU A 341 -7.67 -1.17 21.89
N GLU A 342 -6.92 -1.10 23.00
CA GLU A 342 -6.56 0.19 23.60
C GLU A 342 -5.60 1.00 22.71
N SER A 343 -4.53 0.37 22.21
CA SER A 343 -3.61 0.99 21.24
C SER A 343 -4.34 1.44 19.97
N LYS A 344 -5.24 0.60 19.45
CA LYS A 344 -6.10 0.94 18.31
C LYS A 344 -6.90 2.22 18.58
N LYS A 345 -7.57 2.28 19.74
CA LYS A 345 -8.39 3.43 20.13
C LYS A 345 -7.54 4.71 20.24
N THR A 346 -6.42 4.66 20.95
CA THR A 346 -5.51 5.82 21.10
C THR A 346 -5.00 6.31 19.75
N LYS A 347 -4.57 5.40 18.87
CA LYS A 347 -4.06 5.78 17.53
C LYS A 347 -5.15 6.30 16.63
N LYS A 348 -6.34 5.70 16.65
CA LYS A 348 -7.50 6.18 15.89
C LYS A 348 -7.86 7.60 16.32
N GLU A 349 -7.93 7.86 17.62
CA GLU A 349 -8.23 9.19 18.15
C GLU A 349 -7.19 10.22 17.70
N LEU A 350 -5.90 9.91 17.80
CA LEU A 350 -4.82 10.79 17.33
C LEU A 350 -4.84 10.98 15.80
N ALA A 351 -5.13 9.92 15.05
CA ALA A 351 -5.22 9.97 13.60
C ALA A 351 -6.37 10.91 13.16
N LEU A 352 -7.56 10.73 13.73
CA LEU A 352 -8.76 11.48 13.36
C LEU A 352 -8.73 12.94 13.84
N SER A 353 -8.27 13.20 15.07
CA SER A 353 -8.30 14.53 15.68
C SER A 353 -7.15 15.43 15.27
N THR A 354 -5.99 14.84 14.98
CA THR A 354 -4.74 15.59 14.77
C THR A 354 -4.11 15.31 13.42
N THR A 355 -3.88 14.03 13.09
CA THR A 355 -3.03 13.69 11.95
C THR A 355 -3.70 13.95 10.61
N ILE A 356 -4.94 13.51 10.42
CA ILE A 356 -5.70 13.75 9.18
C ILE A 356 -5.89 15.26 8.94
N PRO A 357 -6.43 16.05 9.89
CA PRO A 357 -6.57 17.50 9.68
C PRO A 357 -5.24 18.20 9.34
N TYR A 358 -4.15 17.80 10.00
CA TYR A 358 -2.83 18.36 9.74
C TYR A 358 -2.36 18.12 8.30
N TYR A 359 -2.36 16.87 7.85
CA TYR A 359 -1.88 16.55 6.50
C TYR A 359 -2.79 17.11 5.41
N LEU A 360 -4.11 17.00 5.56
CA LEU A 360 -5.03 17.52 4.56
C LEU A 360 -4.98 19.05 4.49
N GLY A 361 -4.83 19.75 5.63
CA GLY A 361 -4.60 21.18 5.66
C GLY A 361 -3.33 21.58 4.91
N LYS A 362 -2.23 20.84 5.12
CA LYS A 362 -0.98 21.05 4.38
C LYS A 362 -1.10 20.77 2.88
N PHE A 363 -1.83 19.72 2.51
CA PHE A 363 -2.07 19.42 1.09
C PHE A 363 -2.95 20.49 0.43
N GLU A 364 -3.98 21.01 1.12
CA GLU A 364 -4.79 22.13 0.64
C GLU A 364 -3.94 23.41 0.42
N GLU A 365 -3.04 23.73 1.36
CA GLU A 365 -2.08 24.83 1.19
C GLU A 365 -1.21 24.63 -0.06
N ILE A 366 -0.63 23.43 -0.24
CA ILE A 366 0.18 23.08 -1.42
C ILE A 366 -0.65 23.22 -2.71
N LEU A 367 -1.85 22.64 -2.76
CA LEU A 367 -2.69 22.72 -3.95
C LEU A 367 -3.05 24.17 -4.28
N LYS A 368 -3.35 25.00 -3.28
CA LYS A 368 -3.68 26.41 -3.47
C LYS A 368 -2.50 27.19 -4.07
N GLU A 369 -1.29 26.97 -3.58
CA GLU A 369 -0.07 27.63 -4.09
C GLU A 369 0.30 27.14 -5.49
N ASN A 370 -0.02 25.89 -5.80
CA ASN A 370 0.35 25.22 -7.04
C ASN A 370 -0.83 25.06 -8.01
N GLY A 371 -1.76 26.00 -8.06
CA GLY A 371 -2.81 26.05 -9.09
C GLY A 371 -3.74 24.82 -9.14
N GLY A 372 -3.96 24.18 -8.00
CA GLY A 372 -4.80 22.99 -7.84
C GLY A 372 -4.09 21.67 -8.14
N HIS A 373 -2.77 21.62 -8.11
CA HIS A 373 -1.94 20.42 -8.30
C HIS A 373 -0.88 20.32 -7.20
N PHE A 374 -0.30 19.13 -6.98
CA PHE A 374 0.76 19.01 -5.98
C PHE A 374 2.06 19.73 -6.37
N VAL A 375 2.35 19.90 -7.67
CA VAL A 375 3.63 20.45 -8.15
C VAL A 375 3.41 21.51 -9.21
N ASN A 376 3.70 22.78 -8.88
CA ASN A 376 3.82 23.90 -9.81
C ASN A 376 2.70 24.05 -10.88
N GLY A 377 1.44 23.75 -10.54
CA GLY A 377 0.33 23.83 -11.50
C GLY A 377 0.28 22.71 -12.55
N GLN A 378 1.16 21.73 -12.46
CA GLN A 378 1.30 20.65 -13.44
C GLN A 378 0.64 19.37 -12.94
N LEU A 379 -0.03 18.67 -13.84
CA LEU A 379 -0.46 17.29 -13.60
C LEU A 379 0.76 16.39 -13.52
N THR A 380 1.00 15.79 -12.36
CA THR A 380 2.13 14.89 -12.11
C THR A 380 1.68 13.58 -11.48
N TRP A 381 2.62 12.64 -11.34
CA TRP A 381 2.32 11.37 -10.68
C TRP A 381 2.00 11.49 -9.19
N ALA A 382 2.33 12.61 -8.54
CA ALA A 382 1.88 12.89 -7.19
C ALA A 382 0.36 13.06 -7.12
N ASP A 383 -0.25 13.69 -8.12
CA ASP A 383 -1.70 13.82 -8.23
C ASP A 383 -2.36 12.44 -8.42
N PHE A 384 -1.84 11.62 -9.35
CA PHE A 384 -2.33 10.26 -9.55
C PHE A 384 -2.14 9.36 -8.33
N TRP A 385 -1.03 9.54 -7.60
CA TRP A 385 -0.76 8.80 -6.37
C TRP A 385 -1.76 9.14 -5.27
N PHE A 386 -2.01 10.43 -5.03
CA PHE A 386 -3.00 10.87 -4.07
C PHE A 386 -4.39 10.37 -4.44
N VAL A 387 -4.86 10.69 -5.66
CA VAL A 387 -6.23 10.38 -6.10
C VAL A 387 -6.46 8.87 -6.13
N GLY A 388 -5.50 8.09 -6.63
CA GLY A 388 -5.58 6.63 -6.63
C GLY A 388 -5.59 6.02 -5.24
N LEU A 389 -5.18 6.74 -4.18
CA LEU A 389 -5.23 6.26 -2.81
C LEU A 389 -6.41 6.79 -2.00
N VAL A 390 -7.20 7.75 -2.48
CA VAL A 390 -8.28 8.38 -1.68
C VAL A 390 -9.24 7.33 -1.11
N ASP A 391 -9.72 6.41 -1.93
CA ASP A 391 -10.65 5.36 -1.48
C ASP A 391 -10.02 4.47 -0.40
N PHE A 392 -8.73 4.14 -0.57
CA PHE A 392 -7.99 3.37 0.42
C PHE A 392 -7.81 4.14 1.73
N LEU A 393 -7.47 5.43 1.66
CA LEU A 393 -7.30 6.28 2.84
C LEU A 393 -8.64 6.46 3.57
N ASN A 394 -9.75 6.63 2.84
CA ASN A 394 -11.10 6.69 3.41
C ASN A 394 -11.48 5.38 4.11
N HIS A 395 -11.22 4.24 3.48
CA HIS A 395 -11.45 2.93 4.08
C HIS A 395 -10.63 2.76 5.37
N MET A 396 -9.34 3.11 5.32
CA MET A 396 -8.45 3.00 6.49
C MET A 396 -8.89 3.94 7.61
N ALA A 397 -9.30 5.17 7.29
CA ALA A 397 -9.81 6.16 8.24
C ALA A 397 -11.20 5.82 8.81
N CYS A 398 -11.95 4.93 8.14
CA CYS A 398 -13.36 4.64 8.41
C CYS A 398 -14.25 5.91 8.34
N LYS A 399 -13.88 6.87 7.49
CA LYS A 399 -14.65 8.09 7.19
C LYS A 399 -14.23 8.65 5.84
N ASP A 400 -15.06 9.52 5.27
CA ASP A 400 -14.60 10.40 4.19
C ASP A 400 -13.64 11.44 4.77
N ILE A 401 -12.37 11.34 4.41
CA ILE A 401 -11.34 12.27 4.85
C ILE A 401 -11.41 13.59 4.08
N LEU A 402 -11.99 13.60 2.87
CA LEU A 402 -12.04 14.78 2.01
C LEU A 402 -13.28 15.65 2.20
N ALA A 403 -14.20 15.30 3.10
CA ALA A 403 -15.47 16.01 3.28
C ALA A 403 -15.31 17.54 3.44
N ASP A 404 -14.24 17.97 4.11
CA ASP A 404 -13.94 19.39 4.38
C ASP A 404 -12.71 19.90 3.58
N SER A 405 -12.36 19.23 2.47
CA SER A 405 -11.18 19.52 1.66
C SER A 405 -11.56 19.81 0.19
N PRO A 406 -12.01 21.05 -0.11
CA PRO A 406 -12.55 21.39 -1.43
C PRO A 406 -11.49 21.36 -2.55
N GLY A 407 -10.24 21.76 -2.28
CA GLY A 407 -9.16 21.72 -3.27
C GLY A 407 -8.75 20.29 -3.60
N LEU A 408 -8.69 19.42 -2.58
CA LEU A 408 -8.39 17.99 -2.77
C LEU A 408 -9.53 17.26 -3.51
N ASN A 409 -10.79 17.60 -3.23
CA ASN A 409 -11.92 17.10 -4.02
C ASN A 409 -11.87 17.59 -5.47
N ALA A 410 -11.53 18.86 -5.70
CA ALA A 410 -11.37 19.40 -7.05
C ALA A 410 -10.26 18.69 -7.81
N LEU A 411 -9.14 18.37 -7.15
CA LEU A 411 -8.06 17.57 -7.75
C LEU A 411 -8.54 16.15 -8.10
N LYS A 412 -9.23 15.47 -7.18
CA LYS A 412 -9.83 14.15 -7.42
C LYS A 412 -10.71 14.16 -8.66
N THR A 413 -11.66 15.09 -8.72
CA THR A 413 -12.55 15.25 -9.88
C THR A 413 -11.75 15.51 -11.16
N LYS A 414 -10.79 16.45 -11.14
CA LYS A 414 -9.96 16.76 -12.31
C LYS A 414 -9.25 15.53 -12.86
N VAL A 415 -8.66 14.70 -11.98
CA VAL A 415 -7.95 13.47 -12.37
C VAL A 415 -8.92 12.41 -12.91
N GLU A 416 -10.05 12.18 -12.23
CA GLU A 416 -11.05 11.19 -12.65
C GLU A 416 -11.74 11.55 -13.96
N GLU A 417 -11.83 12.85 -14.28
CA GLU A 417 -12.41 13.35 -15.52
C GLU A 417 -11.45 13.34 -16.71
N LEU A 418 -10.15 13.06 -16.50
CA LEU A 418 -9.20 12.92 -17.61
C LEU A 418 -9.70 11.86 -18.61
N PRO A 419 -9.73 12.15 -19.92
CA PRO A 419 -10.36 11.25 -20.90
C PRO A 419 -9.86 9.81 -20.85
N ALA A 420 -8.55 9.61 -20.64
CA ALA A 420 -7.94 8.29 -20.53
C ALA A 420 -8.42 7.52 -19.28
N ILE A 421 -8.59 8.22 -18.15
CA ILE A 421 -9.05 7.64 -16.88
C ILE A 421 -10.56 7.42 -16.91
N LYS A 422 -11.33 8.42 -17.33
CA LYS A 422 -12.79 8.35 -17.45
C LYS A 422 -13.24 7.26 -18.42
N LYS A 423 -12.57 7.11 -19.56
CA LYS A 423 -12.85 6.03 -20.53
C LYS A 423 -12.65 4.67 -19.90
N GLU A 424 -11.62 4.50 -19.09
CA GLU A 424 -11.40 3.24 -18.39
C GLU A 424 -12.38 3.06 -17.24
N ALA A 425 -12.71 4.09 -16.45
CA ALA A 425 -13.74 3.98 -15.41
C ALA A 425 -15.10 3.57 -16.03
N ILE A 426 -15.43 4.08 -17.21
CA ILE A 426 -16.61 3.69 -17.99
C ILE A 426 -16.44 2.27 -18.55
N LYS A 427 -15.27 1.86 -19.05
CA LYS A 427 -15.04 0.48 -19.51
C LYS A 427 -15.02 -0.51 -18.37
N SER A 428 -14.32 -0.27 -17.28
CA SER A 428 -14.33 -1.07 -16.06
C SER A 428 -15.71 -1.09 -15.41
N SER A 429 -16.49 0.00 -15.46
CA SER A 429 -17.89 0.00 -15.01
C SER A 429 -18.80 -0.75 -15.99
N ALA A 430 -18.65 -0.56 -17.30
CA ALA A 430 -19.42 -1.25 -18.34
C ALA A 430 -19.02 -2.71 -18.47
N THR A 431 -17.76 -3.08 -18.23
CA THR A 431 -17.22 -4.44 -18.14
C THR A 431 -17.50 -5.00 -16.76
N ARG A 432 -17.58 -4.25 -15.66
CA ARG A 432 -18.15 -4.75 -14.40
C ARG A 432 -19.65 -4.94 -14.49
N THR A 433 -20.34 -4.16 -15.32
CA THR A 433 -21.79 -4.24 -15.58
C THR A 433 -22.08 -5.32 -16.61
N ILE A 434 -21.25 -5.48 -17.65
CA ILE A 434 -21.31 -6.51 -18.69
C ILE A 434 -20.73 -7.82 -18.18
N THR A 435 -19.67 -7.86 -17.38
CA THR A 435 -19.22 -9.07 -16.67
C THR A 435 -20.16 -9.36 -15.51
N ARG A 436 -20.84 -8.39 -14.88
CA ARG A 436 -22.04 -8.70 -14.05
C ARG A 436 -23.14 -9.29 -14.91
N LEU A 437 -23.46 -8.73 -16.07
CA LEU A 437 -24.57 -9.17 -16.95
C LEU A 437 -24.23 -10.45 -17.75
N ILE A 438 -22.96 -10.79 -17.96
CA ILE A 438 -22.48 -12.03 -18.60
C ILE A 438 -22.20 -13.08 -17.52
N SER A 439 -21.86 -12.67 -16.29
CA SER A 439 -21.95 -13.51 -15.10
C SER A 439 -23.39 -13.65 -14.60
N ILE A 440 -24.36 -12.96 -15.20
CA ILE A 440 -25.80 -13.17 -15.04
C ILE A 440 -26.30 -13.70 -16.39
N MET A 441 -25.87 -14.90 -16.75
CA MET A 441 -26.61 -15.82 -17.62
C MET A 441 -25.91 -17.18 -17.70
N ALA A 442 -25.46 -17.69 -16.55
CA ALA A 442 -25.64 -19.11 -16.31
C ALA A 442 -27.13 -19.31 -15.98
N PRO A 443 -27.85 -20.28 -16.57
CA PRO A 443 -29.27 -20.44 -16.34
C PRO A 443 -29.53 -20.64 -14.84
N VAL A 444 -30.25 -19.70 -14.23
CA VAL A 444 -30.71 -19.82 -12.85
C VAL A 444 -31.87 -20.79 -12.85
N LYS A 445 -31.79 -21.87 -12.06
CA LYS A 445 -32.88 -22.83 -11.95
C LYS A 445 -33.31 -22.99 -10.50
N LEU A 446 -34.59 -22.74 -10.24
CA LEU A 446 -35.22 -22.97 -8.94
C LEU A 446 -36.01 -24.27 -9.00
N ILE A 447 -35.67 -25.21 -8.13
CA ILE A 447 -36.40 -26.48 -7.98
C ILE A 447 -37.15 -26.45 -6.65
N TYR A 448 -38.48 -26.45 -6.71
CA TYR A 448 -39.34 -26.51 -5.52
C TYR A 448 -40.69 -27.16 -5.82
N PHE A 449 -41.49 -27.41 -4.77
CA PHE A 449 -42.86 -27.88 -4.93
C PHE A 449 -43.76 -26.79 -5.56
N ASP A 450 -44.82 -27.22 -6.25
CA ASP A 450 -45.88 -26.34 -6.75
C ASP A 450 -46.83 -25.88 -5.63
N VAL A 451 -46.27 -25.25 -4.59
CA VAL A 451 -47.03 -24.73 -3.44
C VAL A 451 -46.43 -23.39 -2.99
N THR A 452 -47.27 -22.53 -2.42
CA THR A 452 -46.87 -21.25 -1.84
C THR A 452 -46.24 -21.46 -0.46
N ALA A 453 -44.96 -21.82 -0.43
CA ALA A 453 -44.22 -22.08 0.80
C ALA A 453 -42.77 -21.57 0.73
N LEU A 454 -41.77 -22.40 1.08
CA LEU A 454 -40.38 -21.96 1.26
C LEU A 454 -39.69 -21.48 -0.03
N GLY A 455 -40.19 -21.89 -1.20
CA GLY A 455 -39.71 -21.42 -2.49
C GLY A 455 -40.28 -20.05 -2.91
N GLU A 456 -41.35 -19.58 -2.29
CA GLU A 456 -42.04 -18.36 -2.75
C GLU A 456 -41.25 -17.07 -2.51
N PRO A 457 -40.62 -16.86 -1.34
CA PRO A 457 -39.76 -15.68 -1.15
C PRO A 457 -38.62 -15.62 -2.18
N ILE A 458 -38.11 -16.78 -2.61
CA ILE A 458 -37.07 -16.88 -3.64
C ILE A 458 -37.62 -16.41 -4.99
N ARG A 459 -38.82 -16.85 -5.39
CA ARG A 459 -39.50 -16.39 -6.60
C ARG A 459 -39.75 -14.88 -6.59
N TYR A 460 -40.25 -14.33 -5.49
CA TYR A 460 -40.49 -12.89 -5.37
C TYR A 460 -39.21 -12.06 -5.54
N ILE A 461 -38.10 -12.50 -4.96
CA ILE A 461 -36.83 -11.79 -5.11
C ILE A 461 -36.32 -11.90 -6.56
N LEU A 462 -36.41 -13.09 -7.17
CA LEU A 462 -36.02 -13.28 -8.59
C LEU A 462 -36.84 -12.39 -9.51
N HIS A 463 -38.16 -12.36 -9.38
CA HIS A 463 -39.04 -11.47 -10.14
C HIS A 463 -38.78 -9.98 -9.86
N TYR A 464 -38.61 -9.59 -8.59
CA TYR A 464 -38.31 -8.19 -8.23
C TYR A 464 -37.02 -7.70 -8.89
N SER A 465 -36.02 -8.59 -8.96
CA SER A 465 -34.71 -8.29 -9.57
C SER A 465 -34.68 -8.41 -11.09
N ASP A 466 -35.81 -8.74 -11.73
CA ASP A 466 -35.91 -9.04 -13.17
C ASP A 466 -34.89 -10.13 -13.62
N THR A 467 -34.64 -11.10 -12.75
CA THR A 467 -33.73 -12.23 -13.04
C THR A 467 -34.51 -13.32 -13.78
N GLU A 468 -34.13 -13.63 -15.02
CA GLU A 468 -34.67 -14.80 -15.73
C GLU A 468 -34.24 -16.11 -15.04
N PHE A 469 -35.19 -17.01 -14.83
CA PHE A 469 -34.94 -18.32 -14.21
C PHE A 469 -35.89 -19.41 -14.72
N GLU A 470 -35.41 -20.66 -14.70
CA GLU A 470 -36.25 -21.85 -14.87
C GLU A 470 -36.90 -22.21 -13.52
N ASP A 471 -38.23 -22.13 -13.43
CA ASP A 471 -39.01 -22.55 -12.26
C ASP A 471 -39.46 -24.01 -12.44
N GLU A 472 -38.62 -24.96 -12.00
CA GLU A 472 -38.97 -26.38 -12.01
C GLU A 472 -39.84 -26.73 -10.80
N ARG A 473 -41.12 -26.99 -11.07
CA ARG A 473 -42.12 -27.33 -10.06
C ARG A 473 -42.33 -28.84 -9.95
N LEU A 474 -41.98 -29.41 -8.81
CA LEU A 474 -42.10 -30.85 -8.55
C LEU A 474 -43.41 -31.22 -7.84
N THR A 475 -43.95 -32.37 -8.18
CA THR A 475 -44.96 -33.08 -7.36
C THR A 475 -44.27 -33.91 -6.27
N SER A 476 -45.01 -34.30 -5.23
CA SER A 476 -44.51 -35.20 -4.17
C SER A 476 -44.01 -36.54 -4.74
N GLU A 477 -44.65 -37.03 -5.81
CA GLU A 477 -44.29 -38.28 -6.49
C GLU A 477 -42.97 -38.15 -7.27
N GLN A 478 -42.72 -36.99 -7.90
CA GLN A 478 -41.47 -36.69 -8.60
C GLN A 478 -40.30 -36.44 -7.63
N PHE A 479 -40.58 -35.94 -6.43
CA PHE A 479 -39.54 -35.64 -5.44
C PHE A 479 -38.88 -36.89 -4.88
N GLY A 480 -39.65 -37.94 -4.57
CA GLY A 480 -39.15 -39.16 -3.92
C GLY A 480 -37.92 -39.78 -4.63
N PRO A 481 -38.02 -40.10 -5.93
CA PRO A 481 -36.91 -40.67 -6.70
C PRO A 481 -35.71 -39.73 -6.87
N ARG A 482 -35.93 -38.40 -6.88
CA ARG A 482 -34.87 -37.38 -7.04
C ARG A 482 -34.26 -36.93 -5.71
N LYS A 483 -34.85 -37.30 -4.57
CA LYS A 483 -34.34 -36.92 -3.25
C LYS A 483 -32.84 -37.20 -3.05
N PRO A 484 -32.26 -38.34 -3.50
CA PRO A 484 -30.83 -38.59 -3.36
C PRO A 484 -29.94 -37.65 -4.19
N THR A 485 -30.47 -37.02 -5.24
CA THR A 485 -29.70 -36.12 -6.12
C THR A 485 -29.65 -34.70 -5.58
N PHE A 486 -30.49 -34.34 -4.60
CA PHE A 486 -30.50 -33.00 -4.02
C PHE A 486 -29.56 -32.89 -2.81
N PRO A 487 -28.89 -31.75 -2.61
CA PRO A 487 -28.10 -31.51 -1.42
C PRO A 487 -28.90 -31.77 -0.13
N LEU A 488 -28.39 -32.69 0.69
CA LEU A 488 -29.04 -33.21 1.91
C LEU A 488 -30.46 -33.77 1.72
N GLY A 489 -30.88 -34.04 0.48
CA GLY A 489 -32.22 -34.49 0.12
C GLY A 489 -33.33 -33.52 0.53
N LYS A 490 -33.07 -32.21 0.43
CA LYS A 490 -33.99 -31.13 0.81
C LYS A 490 -34.25 -30.17 -0.36
N LEU A 491 -35.42 -29.52 -0.34
CA LEU A 491 -35.82 -28.42 -1.22
C LEU A 491 -36.17 -27.18 -0.34
N PRO A 492 -36.12 -25.94 -0.87
CA PRO A 492 -35.78 -25.56 -2.25
C PRO A 492 -34.30 -25.72 -2.56
N VAL A 493 -34.04 -25.93 -3.85
CA VAL A 493 -32.70 -25.97 -4.44
C VAL A 493 -32.59 -24.85 -5.47
N LEU A 494 -31.49 -24.09 -5.42
CA LEU A 494 -31.13 -23.12 -6.44
C LEU A 494 -29.87 -23.61 -7.15
N GLU A 495 -29.93 -23.73 -8.46
CA GLU A 495 -28.77 -23.94 -9.31
C GLU A 495 -28.37 -22.60 -9.92
N LEU A 496 -27.14 -22.18 -9.64
CA LEU A 496 -26.56 -20.92 -10.09
C LEU A 496 -25.06 -21.14 -10.33
N ASP A 497 -24.55 -20.71 -11.48
CA ASP A 497 -23.13 -20.81 -11.84
C ASP A 497 -22.55 -22.24 -11.73
N GLY A 498 -23.34 -23.26 -12.11
CA GLY A 498 -22.96 -24.67 -12.00
C GLY A 498 -22.85 -25.21 -10.57
N LYS A 499 -23.31 -24.44 -9.58
CA LYS A 499 -23.36 -24.83 -8.16
C LYS A 499 -24.79 -25.04 -7.72
N THR A 500 -25.01 -26.12 -6.99
CA THR A 500 -26.30 -26.44 -6.39
C THR A 500 -26.27 -26.08 -4.91
N VAL A 501 -27.12 -25.13 -4.50
CA VAL A 501 -27.30 -24.76 -3.10
C VAL A 501 -28.72 -25.06 -2.64
N HIS A 502 -28.88 -25.28 -1.35
CA HIS A 502 -30.16 -25.55 -0.70
C HIS A 502 -30.26 -24.75 0.60
N GLN A 503 -31.42 -24.76 1.24
CA GLN A 503 -31.84 -23.90 2.38
C GLN A 503 -32.46 -22.58 1.94
N SER A 504 -33.78 -22.46 2.11
CA SER A 504 -34.58 -21.35 1.59
C SER A 504 -34.13 -19.98 2.10
N VAL A 505 -33.80 -19.87 3.39
CA VAL A 505 -33.45 -18.59 4.01
C VAL A 505 -32.07 -18.12 3.54
N ALA A 506 -31.11 -19.05 3.44
CA ALA A 506 -29.78 -18.75 2.93
C ALA A 506 -29.84 -18.32 1.45
N ILE A 507 -30.65 -19.01 0.64
CA ILE A 507 -30.90 -18.65 -0.75
C ILE A 507 -31.52 -17.24 -0.85
N SER A 508 -32.58 -16.97 -0.08
CA SER A 508 -33.24 -15.65 -0.08
C SER A 508 -32.32 -14.53 0.37
N ARG A 509 -31.50 -14.72 1.42
CA ARG A 509 -30.51 -13.72 1.86
C ARG A 509 -29.48 -13.42 0.78
N TYR A 510 -28.97 -14.46 0.14
CA TYR A 510 -28.00 -14.33 -0.95
C TYR A 510 -28.59 -13.52 -2.12
N LEU A 511 -29.79 -13.89 -2.57
CA LEU A 511 -30.46 -13.19 -3.68
C LEU A 511 -30.87 -11.76 -3.29
N ALA A 512 -31.35 -11.53 -2.07
CA ALA A 512 -31.69 -10.20 -1.57
C ALA A 512 -30.46 -9.29 -1.56
N LYS A 513 -29.28 -9.79 -1.14
CA LYS A 513 -28.02 -9.03 -1.20
C LYS A 513 -27.63 -8.68 -2.64
N LYS A 514 -27.86 -9.59 -3.59
CA LYS A 514 -27.61 -9.33 -5.02
C LYS A 514 -28.59 -8.31 -5.61
N ALA A 515 -29.84 -8.34 -5.18
CA ALA A 515 -30.90 -7.43 -5.62
C ALA A 515 -30.90 -6.07 -4.87
N GLY A 516 -29.98 -5.86 -3.92
CA GLY A 516 -29.92 -4.62 -3.13
C GLY A 516 -31.00 -4.50 -2.04
N LEU A 517 -31.61 -5.62 -1.63
CA LEU A 517 -32.68 -5.71 -0.63
C LEU A 517 -32.19 -6.08 0.79
N ALA A 518 -30.88 -6.16 1.02
CA ALA A 518 -30.29 -6.59 2.29
C ALA A 518 -29.89 -5.43 3.23
N GLY A 519 -30.42 -4.21 3.02
CA GLY A 519 -30.01 -3.01 3.77
C GLY A 519 -28.75 -2.35 3.19
N LYS A 520 -28.57 -1.04 3.43
CA LYS A 520 -27.46 -0.26 2.85
C LYS A 520 -26.14 -0.36 3.63
N ASP A 521 -26.20 -0.85 4.86
CA ASP A 521 -25.08 -0.99 5.79
C ASP A 521 -25.27 -2.21 6.71
N ASP A 522 -24.26 -2.53 7.53
CA ASP A 522 -24.28 -3.69 8.42
C ASP A 522 -25.40 -3.63 9.45
N TRP A 523 -25.81 -2.42 9.86
CA TRP A 523 -26.89 -2.22 10.82
C TRP A 523 -28.25 -2.51 10.19
N GLU A 524 -28.51 -1.97 9.00
CA GLU A 524 -29.74 -2.28 8.26
C GLU A 524 -29.79 -3.76 7.84
N SER A 525 -28.65 -4.37 7.47
CA SER A 525 -28.57 -5.81 7.18
C SER A 525 -28.91 -6.66 8.40
N LEU A 526 -28.43 -6.28 9.59
CA LEU A 526 -28.79 -6.94 10.84
C LEU A 526 -30.29 -6.78 11.14
N LEU A 527 -30.87 -5.60 10.90
CA LEU A 527 -32.32 -5.39 11.08
C LEU A 527 -33.15 -6.25 10.12
N CYS A 528 -32.72 -6.41 8.87
CA CYS A 528 -33.33 -7.34 7.91
C CYS A 528 -33.26 -8.79 8.42
N ASP A 529 -32.11 -9.22 8.94
CA ASP A 529 -31.95 -10.58 9.48
C ASP A 529 -32.80 -10.82 10.72
N ILE A 530 -32.86 -9.85 11.65
CA ILE A 530 -33.74 -9.89 12.83
C ILE A 530 -35.20 -10.05 12.40
N ALA A 531 -35.65 -9.31 11.38
CA ALA A 531 -37.02 -9.39 10.88
C ALA A 531 -37.32 -10.77 10.26
N VAL A 532 -36.40 -11.30 9.45
CA VAL A 532 -36.53 -12.62 8.82
C VAL A 532 -36.56 -13.73 9.88
N ASP A 533 -35.63 -13.71 10.84
CA ASP A 533 -35.56 -14.71 11.90
C ASP A 533 -36.79 -14.64 12.82
N SER A 534 -37.28 -13.43 13.13
CA SER A 534 -38.53 -13.25 13.89
C SER A 534 -39.75 -13.85 13.17
N ILE A 535 -39.82 -13.72 11.84
CA ILE A 535 -40.89 -14.34 11.03
C ILE A 535 -40.77 -15.89 11.04
N LEU A 536 -39.54 -16.41 10.99
CA LEU A 536 -39.28 -17.86 11.07
C LEU A 536 -39.61 -18.42 12.46
N ASP A 537 -39.32 -17.67 13.52
CA ASP A 537 -39.67 -18.02 14.89
C ASP A 537 -41.19 -18.04 15.09
N LEU A 538 -41.93 -17.11 14.49
CA LEU A 538 -43.40 -17.14 14.50
C LEU A 538 -43.97 -18.38 13.79
N LYS A 539 -43.35 -18.81 12.69
CA LYS A 539 -43.72 -20.05 11.98
C LYS A 539 -43.42 -21.29 12.84
N SER A 540 -42.28 -21.31 13.51
CA SER A 540 -41.87 -22.39 14.43
C SER A 540 -42.76 -22.44 15.68
N GLY A 541 -43.15 -21.27 16.19
CA GLY A 541 -44.08 -21.07 17.30
C GLY A 541 -45.50 -21.56 16.99
N LYS A 542 -46.00 -21.34 15.76
CA LYS A 542 -47.28 -21.92 15.31
C LYS A 542 -47.25 -23.46 15.26
N ASN A 543 -46.11 -24.06 14.87
CA ASN A 543 -45.92 -25.52 14.92
C ASN A 543 -45.80 -26.05 16.35
N LEU A 544 -45.26 -25.24 17.28
CA LEU A 544 -45.24 -25.52 18.71
C LEU A 544 -46.64 -25.41 19.34
N ILE A 545 -47.50 -24.50 18.87
CA ILE A 545 -48.88 -24.35 19.35
C ILE A 545 -49.79 -25.45 18.76
N SER A 546 -49.61 -25.84 17.49
CA SER A 546 -50.35 -26.95 16.88
C SER A 546 -49.87 -28.33 17.34
N GLY A 547 -48.58 -28.49 17.69
CA GLY A 547 -48.01 -29.70 18.29
C GLY A 547 -48.20 -29.82 19.80
N ARG A 548 -48.18 -28.72 20.57
CA ARG A 548 -48.48 -28.74 22.01
C ARG A 548 -49.95 -28.96 22.32
N ALA A 549 -50.86 -28.72 21.37
CA ALA A 549 -52.27 -29.07 21.53
C ALA A 549 -52.50 -30.59 21.58
N GLN A 550 -51.55 -31.43 21.12
CA GLN A 550 -51.66 -32.89 21.24
C GLN A 550 -50.84 -33.49 22.39
N SER A 551 -49.78 -32.84 22.87
CA SER A 551 -48.96 -33.40 23.95
C SER A 551 -49.36 -32.94 25.36
N PHE A 552 -50.23 -31.92 25.50
CA PHE A 552 -50.78 -31.52 26.80
C PHE A 552 -51.96 -32.38 27.29
N LEU A 553 -52.36 -33.42 26.54
CA LEU A 553 -53.46 -34.34 26.90
C LEU A 553 -53.01 -35.76 27.31
N SER A 554 -51.71 -36.06 27.37
CA SER A 554 -51.23 -37.35 27.88
C SER A 554 -50.16 -37.17 28.95
N GLY A 555 -50.59 -36.73 30.12
CA GLY A 555 -49.72 -36.68 31.30
C GLY A 555 -49.13 -38.06 31.59
N ARG A 556 -47.81 -38.12 31.76
CA ARG A 556 -47.11 -39.11 32.59
C ARG A 556 -45.70 -38.61 32.88
N TYR A 557 -45.47 -38.42 34.18
CA TYR A 557 -44.19 -38.31 34.85
C TYR A 557 -43.29 -39.52 34.54
N TYR A 558 -41.99 -39.31 34.38
CA TYR A 558 -40.96 -39.62 35.39
C TYR A 558 -39.65 -38.91 35.05
#